data_AF-A0A957X985-F1
#
_entry.id   AF-A0A957X985-F1
#
_cell.length_a   1.000
_cell.length_b   1.000
_cell.length_c   1.000
_cell.angle_alpha   90.00
_cell.angle_beta   90.00
_cell.angle_gamma   90.00
#
_symmetry.space_group_name_H-M   'P 1'
#
loop_
_entity.id
_entity.type
_entity.pdbx_description
1 polymer ?
#
loop_
_entity_poly.entity_id
_entity_poly.type
_entity_poly.pdbx_seq_one_letter_code
_entity_poly.pdbx_strand_id
1 'polypeptide(L)'
;MKFTNLITGQQVTAKDWQLALKPGDYYLIKSPYVGDQNYTGPTIYGEIITNTPEEGEPPYEEGFFLVRGYSQWCPDGELGMFSIVDATRQITKEEFELARQQGWPKEIDHE
;
A
#
# COMPACT_ATOMS: atom_id res chain seq x y z
N MET A 1 -12.46 -14.91 0.78
CA MET A 1 -11.19 -15.36 1.39
C MET A 1 -10.79 -14.37 2.48
N LYS A 2 -10.10 -14.79 3.54
CA LYS A 2 -9.61 -13.90 4.60
C LYS A 2 -8.10 -13.73 4.48
N PHE A 3 -7.63 -12.51 4.74
CA PHE A 3 -6.21 -12.14 4.71
C PHE A 3 -5.85 -11.41 5.99
N THR A 4 -4.59 -11.51 6.40
CA THR A 4 -4.06 -10.74 7.52
C THR A 4 -3.86 -9.29 7.08
N ASN A 5 -4.47 -8.34 7.77
CA ASN A 5 -4.11 -6.93 7.68
C ASN A 5 -2.85 -6.70 8.52
N LEU A 6 -1.74 -6.36 7.86
CA LEU A 6 -0.42 -6.27 8.50
C LEU A 6 -0.30 -5.08 9.45
N ILE A 7 -1.19 -4.09 9.32
CA ILE A 7 -1.20 -2.89 10.17
C ILE A 7 -1.89 -3.19 11.51
N THR A 8 -3.01 -3.91 11.47
CA THR A 8 -3.86 -4.17 12.65
C THR A 8 -3.67 -5.56 13.25
N GLY A 9 -3.05 -6.49 12.50
CA GLY A 9 -2.95 -7.91 12.83
C GLY A 9 -4.24 -8.70 12.69
N GLN A 10 -5.33 -8.10 12.21
CA GLN A 10 -6.63 -8.75 12.13
C GLN A 10 -6.82 -9.55 10.83
N GLN A 11 -7.62 -10.63 10.92
CA GLN A 11 -8.09 -11.38 9.75
C GLN A 11 -9.31 -10.71 9.14
N VAL A 12 -9.18 -10.20 7.91
CA VAL A 12 -10.21 -9.43 7.22
C VAL A 12 -10.61 -10.11 5.91
N THR A 13 -11.90 -10.12 5.59
CA THR A 13 -12.38 -10.55 4.28
C THR A 13 -12.08 -9.47 3.24
N ALA A 14 -11.29 -9.78 2.22
CA ALA A 14 -10.99 -8.84 1.15
C ALA A 14 -12.25 -8.48 0.34
N LYS A 15 -12.32 -7.22 -0.11
CA LYS A 15 -13.30 -6.75 -1.08
C LYS A 15 -12.89 -7.18 -2.49
N ASP A 16 -13.85 -7.24 -3.41
CA ASP A 16 -13.59 -7.65 -4.81
C ASP A 16 -12.50 -6.82 -5.49
N TRP A 17 -12.46 -5.52 -5.24
CA TRP A 17 -11.42 -4.64 -5.81
C TRP A 17 -10.03 -4.90 -5.21
N GLN A 18 -9.95 -5.35 -3.94
CA GLN A 18 -8.67 -5.71 -3.32
C GLN A 18 -8.14 -7.03 -3.91
N LEU A 19 -9.03 -7.97 -4.21
CA LEU A 19 -8.70 -9.22 -4.91
C LEU A 19 -8.25 -8.99 -6.36
N ALA A 20 -8.61 -7.85 -6.96
CA ALA A 20 -8.23 -7.48 -8.32
C ALA A 20 -6.86 -6.78 -8.43
N LEU A 21 -6.23 -6.45 -7.29
CA LEU A 21 -4.91 -5.82 -7.26
C LEU A 21 -3.84 -6.77 -7.78
N LYS A 22 -2.90 -6.24 -8.56
CA LYS A 22 -1.81 -6.98 -9.21
C LYS A 22 -0.57 -6.10 -9.41
N PRO A 23 0.59 -6.68 -9.77
CA PRO A 23 1.77 -5.91 -10.14
C PRO A 23 1.46 -4.84 -11.20
N GLY A 24 2.01 -3.64 -11.00
CA GLY A 24 1.74 -2.45 -11.80
C GLY A 24 0.57 -1.58 -11.32
N ASP A 25 -0.26 -2.07 -10.39
CA ASP A 25 -1.31 -1.26 -9.79
C ASP A 25 -0.76 -0.37 -8.66
N TYR A 26 -1.48 0.72 -8.37
CA TYR A 26 -1.16 1.67 -7.31
C TYR A 26 -2.24 1.68 -6.23
N TYR A 27 -1.85 1.90 -4.98
CA TYR A 27 -2.77 1.92 -3.85
C TYR A 27 -2.44 3.02 -2.86
N LEU A 28 -3.40 3.25 -1.96
CA LEU A 28 -3.28 4.20 -0.86
C LEU A 28 -3.69 3.55 0.46
N ILE A 29 -2.90 3.79 1.51
CA ILE A 29 -3.24 3.48 2.89
C ILE A 29 -3.39 4.82 3.62
N LYS A 30 -4.63 5.20 3.93
CA LYS A 30 -4.92 6.48 4.59
C LYS A 30 -4.60 6.38 6.08
N SER A 31 -3.69 7.23 6.54
CA SER A 31 -3.39 7.48 7.96
C SER A 31 -3.36 6.20 8.82
N PRO A 32 -2.50 5.21 8.51
CA PRO A 32 -2.44 3.97 9.27
C PRO A 32 -2.09 4.26 10.74
N TYR A 33 -2.67 3.51 11.68
CA TYR A 33 -2.27 3.60 13.08
C TYR A 33 -0.84 3.06 13.23
N VAL A 34 0.04 3.83 13.87
CA VAL A 34 1.44 3.44 14.09
C VAL A 34 1.75 3.58 15.56
N GLY A 35 2.16 2.48 16.22
CA GLY A 35 2.52 2.47 17.63
C GLY A 35 1.33 2.23 18.58
N ASP A 36 1.25 3.00 19.66
CA ASP A 36 0.07 3.03 20.52
C ASP A 36 -1.08 3.74 19.79
N GLN A 37 -2.33 3.34 20.07
CA GLN A 37 -3.54 3.71 19.30
C GLN A 37 -3.86 5.23 19.24
N ASN A 38 -2.96 6.09 19.69
CA ASN A 38 -3.09 7.54 19.73
C ASN A 38 -2.35 8.27 18.60
N TYR A 39 -1.60 7.56 17.76
CA TYR A 39 -0.83 8.16 16.68
C TYR A 39 -1.18 7.60 15.30
N THR A 40 -1.44 8.50 14.35
CA THR A 40 -1.64 8.15 12.95
C THR A 40 -0.37 8.46 12.16
N GLY A 41 0.15 7.45 11.47
CA GLY A 41 1.23 7.59 10.52
C GLY A 41 0.83 8.40 9.28
N PRO A 42 1.78 8.70 8.39
CA PRO A 42 1.50 9.42 7.16
C PRO A 42 0.66 8.56 6.22
N THR A 43 -0.11 9.19 5.34
CA THR A 43 -0.69 8.50 4.18
C THR A 43 0.44 7.83 3.39
N ILE A 44 0.27 6.55 3.09
CA ILE A 44 1.21 5.77 2.30
C ILE A 44 0.64 5.61 0.89
N TYR A 45 1.43 5.98 -0.11
CA TYR A 45 1.18 5.74 -1.53
C TYR A 45 2.06 4.58 -1.94
N GLY A 46 1.50 3.53 -2.53
CA GLY A 46 2.27 2.33 -2.87
C GLY A 46 2.13 1.93 -4.33
N GLU A 47 3.22 1.39 -4.87
CA GLU A 47 3.28 0.72 -6.17
C GLU A 47 3.52 -0.76 -5.95
N ILE A 48 2.69 -1.62 -6.58
CA ILE A 48 2.87 -3.07 -6.54
C ILE A 48 3.91 -3.48 -7.59
N ILE A 49 5.05 -3.99 -7.13
CA ILE A 49 6.18 -4.32 -8.02
C ILE A 49 6.01 -5.72 -8.59
N THR A 50 5.82 -6.70 -7.70
CA THR A 50 5.79 -8.11 -8.04
C THR A 50 5.19 -8.91 -6.88
N ASN A 51 4.87 -10.18 -7.13
CA ASN A 51 4.48 -11.13 -6.10
C ASN A 51 5.65 -12.01 -5.63
N THR A 52 6.90 -11.73 -6.04
CA THR A 52 8.08 -12.49 -5.63
C THR A 52 9.07 -11.59 -4.88
N PRO A 53 9.59 -11.98 -3.70
CA PRO A 53 10.52 -11.16 -2.93
C PRO A 53 11.83 -10.87 -3.67
N GLU A 54 12.45 -11.90 -4.25
CA GLU A 54 13.73 -11.82 -4.96
C GLU A 54 13.74 -12.77 -6.18
N GLU A 55 14.67 -12.54 -7.11
CA GLU A 55 14.81 -13.42 -8.27
C GLU A 55 15.22 -14.84 -7.83
N GLY A 56 14.36 -15.83 -8.12
CA GLY A 56 14.61 -17.23 -7.79
C GLY A 56 13.94 -17.73 -6.50
N GLU A 57 13.35 -16.84 -5.71
CA GLU A 57 12.54 -17.20 -4.54
C GLU A 57 11.09 -17.57 -4.94
N PRO A 58 10.36 -18.36 -4.13
CA PRO A 58 8.96 -18.63 -4.40
C PRO A 58 8.11 -17.35 -4.26
N PRO A 59 6.96 -17.26 -4.95
CA PRO A 59 6.06 -16.13 -4.78
C PRO A 59 5.53 -16.08 -3.35
N TYR A 60 5.17 -14.88 -2.90
CA TYR A 60 4.43 -14.68 -1.68
C TYR A 60 3.08 -15.41 -1.72
N GLU A 61 2.51 -15.60 -0.53
CA GLU A 61 1.14 -16.09 -0.37
C GLU A 61 0.15 -15.22 -1.14
N GLU A 62 -0.97 -15.80 -1.56
CA GLU A 62 -2.03 -15.07 -2.26
C GLU A 62 -2.46 -13.83 -1.45
N GLY A 63 -2.60 -12.69 -2.13
CA GLY A 63 -2.94 -11.41 -1.50
C GLY A 63 -1.75 -10.67 -0.89
N PHE A 64 -0.52 -11.18 -1.02
CA PHE A 64 0.69 -10.48 -0.61
C PHE A 64 1.59 -10.13 -1.79
N PHE A 65 2.22 -8.97 -1.73
CA PHE A 65 3.09 -8.46 -2.79
C PHE A 65 4.33 -7.76 -2.23
N LEU A 66 5.39 -7.73 -3.05
CA LEU A 66 6.48 -6.77 -2.89
C LEU A 66 6.02 -5.43 -3.45
N VAL A 67 6.17 -4.38 -2.65
CA VAL A 67 5.78 -3.02 -3.02
C VAL A 67 6.92 -2.06 -2.78
N ARG A 68 6.84 -0.87 -3.38
CA ARG A 68 7.53 0.32 -2.87
C ARG A 68 6.51 1.29 -2.31
N GLY A 69 6.61 1.58 -1.02
CA GLY A 69 5.74 2.52 -0.32
C GLY A 69 6.41 3.87 -0.13
N TYR A 70 5.67 4.94 -0.39
CA TYR A 70 6.11 6.33 -0.32
C TYR A 70 5.23 7.11 0.65
N SER A 71 5.82 8.08 1.33
CA SER A 71 5.10 9.00 2.21
C SER A 71 5.88 10.28 2.42
N GLN A 72 5.27 11.28 3.08
CA GLN A 72 5.98 12.48 3.53
C GLN A 72 7.22 12.20 4.40
N TRP A 73 7.29 11.03 5.06
CA TRP A 73 8.44 10.65 5.89
C TRP A 73 9.48 9.81 5.15
N CYS A 74 9.09 9.22 4.03
CA CYS A 74 9.96 8.41 3.18
C CYS A 74 9.71 8.77 1.71
N PRO A 75 10.23 9.93 1.26
CA PRO A 75 9.88 10.46 -0.06
C PRO A 75 10.53 9.68 -1.22
N ASP A 76 11.65 9.00 -0.96
CA ASP A 76 12.34 8.16 -1.94
C ASP A 76 11.75 6.75 -2.04
N GLY A 77 10.86 6.43 -1.11
CA GLY A 77 10.18 5.15 -0.98
C GLY A 77 11.03 4.04 -0.38
N GLU A 78 10.35 3.06 0.22
CA GLU A 78 10.98 1.90 0.84
C GLU A 78 10.32 0.62 0.33
N LEU A 79 11.12 -0.43 0.12
CA LEU A 79 10.60 -1.74 -0.24
C LEU A 79 9.97 -2.40 1.00
N GLY A 80 8.84 -3.05 0.79
CA GLY A 80 8.17 -3.76 1.87
C GLY A 80 7.22 -4.83 1.36
N MET A 81 6.75 -5.65 2.29
CA MET A 81 5.65 -6.58 2.05
C MET A 81 4.33 -5.86 2.29
N PHE A 82 3.37 -6.07 1.41
CA PHE A 82 2.04 -5.49 1.46
C PHE A 82 0.98 -6.58 1.42
N SER A 83 -0.07 -6.43 2.23
CA SER A 83 -1.29 -7.23 2.13
C SER A 83 -2.38 -6.43 1.42
N ILE A 84 -3.12 -7.04 0.49
CA ILE A 84 -4.20 -6.37 -0.25
C ILE A 84 -5.28 -5.77 0.66
N VAL A 85 -5.44 -6.30 1.88
CA VAL A 85 -6.41 -5.78 2.87
C VAL A 85 -5.87 -4.59 3.68
N ASP A 86 -4.60 -4.20 3.50
CA ASP A 86 -4.03 -2.97 4.06
C ASP A 86 -4.46 -1.75 3.25
N ALA A 87 -4.66 -1.91 1.94
CA ALA A 87 -5.09 -0.83 1.06
C ALA A 87 -6.48 -0.32 1.46
N THR A 88 -6.56 1.00 1.64
CA THR A 88 -7.83 1.69 1.85
C THR A 88 -8.51 2.06 0.53
N ARG A 89 -7.72 2.24 -0.53
CA ARG A 89 -8.18 2.60 -1.88
C ARG A 89 -7.17 2.17 -2.94
N GLN A 90 -7.65 1.75 -4.11
CA GLN A 90 -6.86 1.66 -5.34
C GLN A 90 -6.81 3.03 -6.01
N ILE A 91 -5.64 3.47 -6.44
CA ILE A 91 -5.44 4.76 -7.11
C ILE A 91 -4.90 4.55 -8.51
N THR A 92 -5.09 5.54 -9.37
CA THR A 92 -4.52 5.58 -10.72
C THR A 92 -3.05 5.97 -10.68
N LYS A 93 -2.33 5.72 -11.78
CA LYS A 93 -0.95 6.18 -11.94
C LYS A 93 -0.89 7.71 -11.90
N GLU A 94 -1.87 8.38 -12.49
CA GLU A 94 -1.96 9.84 -12.53
C GLU A 94 -2.11 10.42 -11.11
N GLU A 95 -2.94 9.82 -10.26
CA GLU A 95 -3.07 10.22 -8.85
C GLU A 95 -1.78 9.98 -8.07
N PHE A 96 -1.10 8.86 -8.31
CA PHE A 96 0.18 8.56 -7.67
C PHE A 96 1.26 9.58 -8.07
N GLU A 97 1.33 9.92 -9.35
CA GLU A 97 2.26 10.91 -9.89
C GLU A 97 1.97 12.33 -9.41
N LEU A 98 0.69 12.69 -9.28
CA LEU A 98 0.29 13.96 -8.68
C LEU A 98 0.71 14.04 -7.21
N ALA A 99 0.47 12.97 -6.44
CA ALA A 99 0.93 12.89 -5.06
C ALA A 99 2.46 13.04 -4.96
N ARG A 100 3.22 12.43 -5.88
CA ARG A 100 4.68 12.58 -5.97
C ARG A 100 5.09 14.03 -6.19
N GLN A 101 4.44 14.73 -7.13
CA GLN A 101 4.73 16.14 -7.42
C GLN A 101 4.39 17.07 -6.24
N GLN A 102 3.37 16.71 -5.45
CA GLN A 102 2.93 17.44 -4.26
C GLN A 102 3.72 17.06 -2.98
N GLY A 103 4.71 16.17 -3.07
CA GLY A 103 5.52 15.75 -1.92
C GLY A 103 4.81 14.79 -0.97
N TRP A 104 3.98 13.90 -1.51
CA TRP A 104 3.26 12.84 -0.78
C TRP A 104 2.30 13.36 0.29
N PRO A 105 1.30 14.15 -0.10
CA PRO A 105 0.42 14.84 0.83
C PRO A 105 -0.50 13.88 1.59
N LYS A 106 -1.12 14.35 2.67
CA LYS A 106 -2.11 13.54 3.41
C LYS A 106 -3.36 13.26 2.58
N GLU A 107 -3.74 14.20 1.72
CA GLU A 107 -4.85 14.14 0.76
C GLU A 107 -4.36 14.71 -0.58
N ILE A 108 -4.83 14.15 -1.70
CA ILE A 108 -4.48 14.67 -3.03
C ILE A 108 -5.40 15.86 -3.31
N ASP A 109 -4.81 17.04 -3.47
CA ASP A 109 -5.55 18.23 -3.89
C ASP A 109 -5.62 18.27 -5.42
N HIS A 110 -6.85 18.34 -5.94
CA HIS A 110 -7.13 18.55 -7.36
C HIS A 110 -7.35 20.06 -7.60
N GLU A 111 -6.28 20.86 -7.56
CA GLU A 111 -6.33 22.27 -7.98
C GLU A 111 -6.53 22.44 -9.49
#